data_AF-A0A6I2SQR0-F1
#
_entry.id   AF-A0A6I2SQR0-F1
#
_cell.length_a   1.000
_cell.length_b   1.000
_cell.length_c   1.000
_cell.angle_alpha   90.00
_cell.angle_beta   90.00
_cell.angle_gamma   90.00
#
_symmetry.space_group_name_H-M   'P 1'
#
loop_
_entity.id
_entity.type
_entity.pdbx_description
1 polymer ?
#
loop_
_entity_poly.entity_id
_entity_poly.type
_entity_poly.pdbx_seq_one_letter_code
_entity_poly.pdbx_strand_id
1 'polypeptide(L)'
;MRRPLVALFAVVAMGACPAAFGADLNADTQNILGTYEGQLEIYTGKKLKQFGYAVTIYNVDAEKKEISLKTRCDDCEIKETNLRGCTVTEQSPNLKFACKGEAASIEYELADGVLKGNGTNAKGRSYTVSVKRAVK
;
A
#
# COMPACT_ATOMS: atom_id res chain seq x y z
N MET A 1 -28.89 65.76 33.81
CA MET A 1 -28.72 64.45 33.13
C MET A 1 -29.49 64.50 31.81
N ARG A 2 -28.80 64.59 30.67
CA ARG A 2 -29.38 64.57 29.32
C ARG A 2 -28.47 63.71 28.44
N ARG A 3 -29.03 62.66 27.83
CA ARG A 3 -28.40 61.82 26.80
C ARG A 3 -28.77 62.36 25.42
N PRO A 4 -27.85 62.27 24.44
CA PRO A 4 -28.16 61.48 23.23
C PRO A 4 -26.95 60.61 22.83
N LEU A 5 -27.10 59.30 22.56
CA LEU A 5 -27.62 58.69 21.32
C LEU A 5 -26.73 59.01 20.12
N VAL A 6 -25.67 58.20 19.93
CA VAL A 6 -24.86 58.19 18.71
C VAL A 6 -24.52 56.74 18.34
N ALA A 7 -25.04 56.37 17.17
CA ALA A 7 -24.58 55.40 16.18
C ALA A 7 -24.25 53.95 16.60
N LEU A 8 -25.19 53.07 16.23
CA LEU A 8 -24.91 51.71 15.78
C LEU A 8 -23.84 51.74 14.67
N PHE A 9 -22.76 50.97 14.84
CA PHE A 9 -21.99 50.42 13.73
C PHE A 9 -22.22 48.91 13.72
N ALA A 10 -23.07 48.45 12.80
CA ALA A 10 -23.27 47.05 12.47
C ALA A 10 -22.77 46.86 11.04
N VAL A 11 -21.54 46.37 10.84
CA VAL A 11 -21.09 45.76 9.58
C VAL A 11 -19.90 44.83 9.89
N VAL A 12 -19.76 43.78 9.07
CA VAL A 12 -18.60 42.88 8.88
C VAL A 12 -18.68 41.62 9.79
N ALA A 13 -18.85 40.39 9.29
CA ALA A 13 -18.87 39.87 7.93
C ALA A 13 -19.83 38.66 7.86
N MET A 14 -20.76 38.72 6.91
CA MET A 14 -21.15 37.51 6.18
C MET A 14 -19.90 37.07 5.40
N GLY A 15 -19.15 36.13 5.96
CA GLY A 15 -17.99 35.54 5.32
C GLY A 15 -18.14 34.03 5.40
N ALA A 16 -18.64 33.46 4.31
CA ALA A 16 -18.88 32.05 4.02
C ALA A 16 -18.14 31.08 4.95
N CYS A 17 -18.89 30.18 5.61
CA CYS A 17 -18.35 28.88 5.98
C CYS A 17 -17.62 28.33 4.76
N PRO A 18 -16.30 28.09 4.81
CA PRO A 18 -15.65 27.29 3.80
C PRO A 18 -16.39 25.95 3.85
N ALA A 19 -17.07 25.63 2.75
CA ALA A 19 -17.56 24.29 2.52
C ALA A 19 -16.39 23.38 2.87
N ALA A 20 -16.60 22.53 3.87
CA ALA A 20 -15.73 21.42 4.11
C ALA A 20 -15.64 20.69 2.77
N PHE A 21 -14.51 20.87 2.08
CA PHE A 21 -14.03 19.91 1.13
C PHE A 21 -13.79 18.65 1.97
N GLY A 22 -14.86 17.90 2.24
CA GLY A 22 -14.80 16.46 2.26
C GLY A 22 -14.38 16.09 0.86
N ALA A 23 -13.08 16.22 0.58
CA ALA A 23 -12.46 15.48 -0.48
C ALA A 23 -12.82 14.03 -0.16
N ASP A 24 -13.70 13.49 -0.98
CA ASP A 24 -13.95 12.08 -1.15
C ASP A 24 -12.59 11.39 -1.31
N LEU A 25 -11.97 11.01 -0.19
CA LEU A 25 -10.77 10.18 -0.12
C LEU A 25 -11.09 8.71 -0.47
N ASN A 26 -12.06 8.52 -1.35
CA ASN A 26 -12.62 7.20 -1.68
C ASN A 26 -12.57 6.87 -3.17
N ALA A 27 -11.99 7.72 -4.01
CA ALA A 27 -11.96 7.53 -5.46
C ALA A 27 -10.71 6.79 -6.01
N ASP A 28 -9.62 6.64 -5.24
CA ASP A 28 -8.34 6.12 -5.79
C ASP A 28 -7.64 5.02 -4.96
N THR A 29 -8.30 4.51 -3.92
CA THR A 29 -7.80 3.39 -3.10
C THR A 29 -8.10 2.01 -3.72
N GLN A 30 -8.93 1.96 -4.78
CA GLN A 30 -9.40 0.71 -5.39
C GLN A 30 -8.38 0.07 -6.36
N ASN A 31 -7.35 0.78 -6.81
CA ASN A 31 -6.49 0.31 -7.90
C ASN A 31 -5.32 -0.60 -7.46
N ILE A 32 -5.12 -0.78 -6.16
CA ILE A 32 -3.96 -1.52 -5.62
C ILE A 32 -4.37 -2.78 -4.88
N LEU A 33 -5.52 -2.75 -4.21
CA LEU A 33 -6.11 -3.92 -3.58
C LEU A 33 -6.53 -4.93 -4.65
N GLY A 34 -6.34 -6.21 -4.34
CA GLY A 34 -6.67 -7.31 -5.26
C GLY A 34 -5.64 -8.43 -5.27
N THR A 35 -5.92 -9.42 -6.12
CA THR A 35 -5.07 -10.59 -6.33
C THR A 35 -4.20 -10.38 -7.56
N TYR A 36 -2.94 -10.77 -7.46
CA TYR A 36 -1.96 -10.75 -8.51
C TYR A 36 -1.35 -12.14 -8.65
N GLU A 37 -1.21 -12.63 -9.88
CA GLU A 37 -0.73 -13.98 -10.19
C GLU A 37 0.39 -13.93 -11.22
N GLY A 38 1.32 -14.90 -11.13
CA GLY A 38 2.48 -14.96 -12.00
C GLY A 38 3.54 -15.91 -11.43
N GLN A 39 4.79 -15.46 -11.40
CA GLN A 39 5.94 -16.31 -11.09
C GLN A 39 6.77 -15.78 -9.92
N LEU A 40 7.24 -16.72 -9.10
CA LEU A 40 8.28 -16.55 -8.10
C LEU A 40 9.52 -17.29 -8.57
N GLU A 41 10.66 -16.61 -8.62
CA GLU A 41 11.94 -17.22 -8.91
C GLU A 41 12.84 -17.20 -7.68
N ILE A 42 13.42 -18.34 -7.33
CA ILE A 42 14.31 -18.49 -6.17
C ILE A 42 15.66 -18.99 -6.65
N TYR A 43 16.72 -18.26 -6.32
CA TYR A 43 18.09 -18.70 -6.57
C TYR A 43 18.56 -19.62 -5.43
N THR A 44 18.91 -20.85 -5.78
CA THR A 44 19.52 -21.82 -4.84
C THR A 44 20.89 -22.22 -5.38
N GLY A 45 21.94 -21.54 -4.91
CA GLY A 45 23.28 -21.67 -5.46
C GLY A 45 23.31 -21.18 -6.91
N LYS A 46 23.65 -22.07 -7.86
CA LYS A 46 23.67 -21.78 -9.31
C LYS A 46 22.38 -22.18 -10.04
N LYS A 47 21.38 -22.70 -9.32
CA LYS A 47 20.12 -23.17 -9.92
C LYS A 47 19.00 -22.16 -9.67
N LEU A 48 18.32 -21.77 -10.73
CA LEU A 48 17.07 -21.03 -10.68
C LEU A 48 15.91 -22.03 -10.55
N LYS A 49 15.02 -21.79 -9.59
CA LYS A 49 13.75 -22.49 -9.49
C LYS A 49 12.61 -21.51 -9.70
N GLN A 50 11.63 -21.88 -10.50
CA GLN A 50 10.44 -21.08 -10.78
C GLN A 50 9.21 -21.79 -10.22
N PHE A 51 8.32 -21.02 -9.61
CA PHE A 51 7.07 -21.50 -9.02
C PHE A 51 5.93 -20.58 -9.44
N GLY A 52 4.72 -21.12 -9.63
CA GLY A 52 3.52 -20.29 -9.67
C GLY A 52 3.38 -19.55 -8.35
N TYR A 53 3.06 -18.26 -8.42
CA TYR A 53 2.94 -17.39 -7.26
C TYR A 53 1.71 -16.51 -7.38
N ALA A 54 0.96 -16.41 -6.29
CA ALA A 54 -0.16 -15.53 -6.14
C ALA A 54 0.01 -14.70 -4.86
N VAL A 55 -0.26 -13.40 -4.95
CA VAL A 55 -0.30 -12.49 -3.82
C VAL A 55 -1.58 -11.68 -3.85
N THR A 56 -2.27 -11.64 -2.71
CA THR A 56 -3.45 -10.81 -2.52
C THR A 56 -3.12 -9.74 -1.51
N ILE A 57 -3.32 -8.47 -1.89
CA ILE A 57 -3.13 -7.30 -1.03
C ILE A 57 -4.51 -6.91 -0.50
N TYR A 58 -4.69 -6.98 0.83
CA TYR A 58 -5.97 -6.68 1.49
C TYR A 58 -6.01 -5.29 2.08
N ASN A 59 -4.88 -4.81 2.58
CA ASN A 59 -4.78 -3.52 3.25
C ASN A 59 -3.37 -2.96 3.14
N VAL A 60 -3.29 -1.64 2.96
CA VAL A 60 -2.05 -0.87 3.02
C VAL A 60 -2.30 0.32 3.93
N ASP A 61 -1.73 0.28 5.13
CA ASP A 61 -1.81 1.35 6.12
C ASP A 61 -0.42 1.98 6.29
N ALA A 62 -0.18 3.08 5.56
CA ALA A 62 1.09 3.79 5.58
C ALA A 62 1.36 4.48 6.93
N GLU A 63 0.30 4.93 7.63
CA GLU A 63 0.41 5.58 8.95
C GLU A 63 0.87 4.57 10.00
N LYS A 64 0.26 3.38 10.00
CA LYS A 64 0.62 2.29 10.92
C LYS A 64 1.82 1.46 10.43
N LYS A 65 2.37 1.77 9.26
CA LYS A 65 3.48 1.04 8.63
C LYS A 65 3.18 -0.47 8.52
N GLU A 66 1.94 -0.78 8.17
CA GLU A 66 1.41 -2.14 8.14
C GLU A 66 0.82 -2.47 6.77
N ILE A 67 1.17 -3.64 6.25
CA ILE A 67 0.63 -4.17 4.99
C ILE A 67 0.14 -5.59 5.23
N SER A 68 -1.11 -5.83 4.87
CA SER A 68 -1.75 -7.14 5.00
C SER A 68 -1.76 -7.84 3.65
N LEU A 69 -1.04 -8.97 3.57
CA LEU A 69 -0.94 -9.75 2.35
C LEU A 69 -1.13 -11.25 2.59
N LYS A 70 -1.69 -11.93 1.59
CA LYS A 70 -1.74 -13.40 1.51
C LYS A 70 -0.97 -13.84 0.31
N THR A 71 -0.03 -14.75 0.54
CA THR A 71 0.84 -15.30 -0.49
C THR A 71 0.58 -16.78 -0.62
N ARG A 72 0.61 -17.26 -1.86
CA ARG A 72 0.52 -18.68 -2.20
C ARG A 72 1.57 -18.95 -3.28
N CYS A 73 2.30 -20.05 -3.14
CA CYS A 73 3.11 -20.59 -4.22
C CYS A 73 2.82 -22.08 -4.35
N ASP A 74 2.97 -22.65 -5.55
CA ASP A 74 2.58 -24.05 -5.82
C ASP A 74 3.33 -25.08 -4.95
N ASP A 75 4.55 -24.74 -4.53
CA ASP A 75 5.44 -25.59 -3.75
C ASP A 75 5.80 -24.95 -2.39
N CYS A 76 5.01 -23.97 -1.97
CA CYS A 76 5.15 -23.25 -0.70
C CYS A 76 3.87 -23.38 0.11
N GLU A 77 4.00 -23.43 1.43
CA GLU A 77 2.85 -23.25 2.30
C GLU A 77 2.17 -21.91 2.01
N ILE A 78 0.83 -21.92 1.98
CA ILE A 78 0.04 -20.69 1.93
C ILE A 78 0.33 -19.91 3.21
N LYS A 79 0.77 -18.67 3.07
CA LYS A 79 1.07 -17.81 4.22
C LYS A 79 0.27 -16.52 4.11
N GLU A 80 -0.64 -16.35 5.05
CA GLU A 80 -1.18 -15.04 5.40
C GLU A 80 -0.15 -14.35 6.29
N THR A 81 0.23 -13.13 5.92
CA THR A 81 1.28 -12.40 6.62
C THR A 81 0.90 -10.94 6.73
N ASN A 82 0.81 -10.47 7.97
CA ASN A 82 0.78 -9.04 8.27
C ASN A 82 2.22 -8.57 8.42
N LEU A 83 2.70 -7.83 7.42
CA LEU A 83 4.02 -7.23 7.47
C LEU A 83 3.92 -5.93 8.26
N ARG A 84 4.73 -5.83 9.31
CA ARG A 84 4.84 -4.64 10.16
C ARG A 84 6.22 -4.01 10.01
N GLY A 85 6.32 -2.72 10.28
CA GLY A 85 7.57 -1.97 10.11
C GLY A 85 7.91 -1.74 8.64
N CYS A 86 6.89 -1.69 7.79
CA CYS A 86 7.04 -1.42 6.37
C CYS A 86 7.26 0.08 6.13
N THR A 87 8.16 0.42 5.22
CA THR A 87 8.30 1.76 4.68
C THR A 87 7.53 1.80 3.38
N VAL A 88 6.39 2.49 3.38
CA VAL A 88 5.60 2.75 2.16
C VAL A 88 6.08 4.08 1.59
N THR A 89 6.60 4.06 0.36
CA THR A 89 7.10 5.26 -0.33
C THR A 89 6.11 5.78 -1.36
N GLU A 90 5.27 4.91 -1.92
CA GLU A 90 4.20 5.25 -2.85
C GLU A 90 2.96 4.41 -2.54
N GLN A 91 1.76 5.00 -2.60
CA GLN A 91 0.52 4.34 -2.16
C GLN A 91 -0.65 4.47 -3.14
N SER A 92 -0.72 5.44 -4.06
CA SER A 92 -1.69 5.45 -5.15
C SER A 92 -1.27 6.41 -6.26
N PRO A 93 -1.43 6.07 -7.56
CA PRO A 93 -2.00 4.82 -8.12
C PRO A 93 -1.03 3.63 -8.12
N ASN A 94 0.25 3.89 -7.83
CA ASN A 94 1.29 2.89 -7.67
C ASN A 94 1.43 2.49 -6.19
N LEU A 95 2.04 1.34 -5.94
CA LEU A 95 2.39 0.90 -4.59
C LEU A 95 3.87 0.55 -4.55
N LYS A 96 4.63 1.23 -3.70
CA LYS A 96 6.03 0.87 -3.43
C LYS A 96 6.26 0.77 -1.94
N PHE A 97 6.72 -0.38 -1.49
CA PHE A 97 7.00 -0.60 -0.08
C PHE A 97 8.15 -1.57 0.14
N ALA A 98 8.83 -1.38 1.26
CA ALA A 98 9.89 -2.25 1.75
C ALA A 98 9.60 -2.64 3.20
N CYS A 99 9.62 -3.93 3.51
CA CYS A 99 9.49 -4.43 4.89
C CYS A 99 10.73 -5.26 5.23
N LYS A 100 11.29 -5.01 6.42
CA LYS A 100 12.46 -5.73 6.93
C LYS A 100 12.10 -6.43 8.24
N GLY A 101 12.09 -7.76 8.22
CA GLY A 101 12.05 -8.60 9.41
C GLY A 101 13.45 -8.98 9.88
N GLU A 102 13.54 -9.78 10.94
CA GLU A 102 14.82 -10.21 11.53
C GLU A 102 15.67 -11.03 10.55
N ALA A 103 15.05 -11.98 9.84
CA ALA A 103 15.74 -12.90 8.93
C ALA A 103 15.29 -12.78 7.48
N ALA A 104 14.33 -11.90 7.18
CA ALA A 104 13.76 -11.76 5.85
C ALA A 104 13.59 -10.29 5.48
N SER A 105 13.80 -9.97 4.22
CA SER A 105 13.48 -8.66 3.65
C SER A 105 12.62 -8.84 2.41
N ILE A 106 11.74 -7.88 2.18
CA ILE A 106 10.87 -7.88 1.02
C ILE A 106 10.66 -6.44 0.55
N GLU A 107 10.82 -6.23 -0.73
CA GLU A 107 10.58 -4.97 -1.42
C GLU A 107 9.63 -5.26 -2.57
N TYR A 108 8.56 -4.48 -2.66
CA TYR A 108 7.56 -4.60 -3.70
C TYR A 108 7.35 -3.25 -4.38
N GLU A 109 7.12 -3.32 -5.69
CA GLU A 109 6.79 -2.19 -6.55
C GLU A 109 5.68 -2.62 -7.52
N LEU A 110 4.53 -1.96 -7.41
CA LEU A 110 3.40 -2.07 -8.32
C LEU A 110 3.42 -0.83 -9.21
N ALA A 111 3.63 -1.06 -10.50
CA ALA A 111 3.52 -0.06 -11.55
C ALA A 111 2.82 -0.71 -12.75
N ASP A 112 1.93 0.05 -13.39
CA ASP A 112 1.22 -0.37 -14.62
C ASP A 112 0.52 -1.75 -14.51
N GLY A 113 -0.02 -2.07 -13.32
CA GLY A 113 -0.73 -3.34 -13.06
C GLY A 113 0.18 -4.58 -12.89
N VAL A 114 1.50 -4.38 -12.87
CA VAL A 114 2.49 -5.43 -12.60
C VAL A 114 3.14 -5.18 -11.25
N LEU A 115 2.98 -6.14 -10.34
CA LEU A 115 3.65 -6.14 -9.05
C LEU A 115 4.95 -6.94 -9.16
N LYS A 116 6.07 -6.25 -9.03
CA LYS A 116 7.40 -6.84 -8.95
C LYS A 116 7.87 -6.84 -7.51
N GLY A 117 8.52 -7.91 -7.09
CA GLY A 117 9.08 -8.00 -5.75
C GLY A 117 10.48 -8.57 -5.76
N ASN A 118 11.33 -8.10 -4.85
CA ASN A 118 12.62 -8.68 -4.57
C ASN A 118 12.74 -8.90 -3.06
N GLY A 119 13.38 -9.98 -2.65
CA GLY A 119 13.55 -10.21 -1.22
C GLY A 119 14.55 -11.30 -0.91
N THR A 120 14.75 -11.48 0.40
CA THR A 120 15.54 -12.58 0.95
C THR A 120 14.66 -13.30 1.96
N ASN A 121 14.54 -14.62 1.83
CA ASN A 121 13.76 -15.42 2.77
C ASN A 121 14.55 -15.72 4.05
N ALA A 122 13.88 -16.28 5.06
CA ALA A 122 14.50 -16.62 6.35
C ALA A 122 15.71 -17.59 6.25
N LYS A 123 15.91 -18.26 5.10
CA LYS A 123 17.06 -19.14 4.83
C LYS A 123 18.19 -18.40 4.09
N GLY A 124 18.13 -17.08 3.98
CA GLY A 124 19.12 -16.26 3.27
C GLY A 124 19.07 -16.40 1.74
N ARG A 125 17.99 -16.96 1.16
CA ARG A 125 17.89 -17.12 -0.30
C ARG A 125 17.19 -15.91 -0.91
N SER A 126 17.84 -15.32 -1.89
CA SER A 126 17.26 -14.26 -2.71
C SER A 126 16.16 -14.84 -3.61
N TYR A 127 15.09 -14.09 -3.72
CA TYR A 127 13.98 -14.40 -4.62
C TYR A 127 13.47 -13.14 -5.31
N THR A 128 12.90 -13.35 -6.49
CA THR A 128 12.25 -12.34 -7.30
C THR A 128 10.81 -12.77 -7.55
N VAL A 129 9.90 -11.81 -7.61
CA VAL A 129 8.48 -12.01 -7.89
C VAL A 129 8.11 -11.11 -9.06
N SER A 130 7.35 -11.65 -10.00
CA SER A 130 6.73 -10.88 -11.07
C SER A 130 5.34 -11.42 -11.30
N VAL A 131 4.34 -10.62 -10.91
CA VAL A 131 2.93 -11.01 -10.98
C VAL A 131 2.11 -9.87 -11.56
N LYS A 132 1.04 -10.22 -12.27
CA LYS A 132 0.10 -9.26 -12.88
C LYS A 132 -1.23 -9.37 -12.19
N ARG A 133 -2.01 -8.28 -12.20
CA ARG A 133 -3.37 -8.27 -11.66
C ARG A 133 -4.17 -9.43 -12.28
N ALA A 134 -4.71 -10.30 -11.43
CA ALA A 134 -5.56 -11.39 -11.87
C ALA A 134 -6.91 -10.80 -12.25
N VAL A 135 -7.27 -10.86 -13.53
CA VAL A 135 -8.59 -10.46 -14.00
C VAL A 135 -9.52 -11.64 -13.71
N LYS A 136 -10.45 -11.44 -12.77
CA LYS A 136 -11.58 -12.35 -12.58
C LYS A 136 -12.85 -11.68 -13.09
#